data_AF-A0AB34QAR2-F1
#
_entry.id   AF-A0AB34QAR2-F1
#
_cell.length_a   1.000
_cell.length_b   1.000
_cell.length_c   1.000
_cell.angle_alpha   90.00
_cell.angle_beta   90.00
_cell.angle_gamma   90.00
#
_symmetry.space_group_name_H-M   'P 1'
#
loop_
_entity.id
_entity.type
_entity.pdbx_description
1 polymer ?
#
loop_
_entity_poly.entity_id
_entity_poly.type
_entity_poly.pdbx_seq_one_letter_code
_entity_poly.pdbx_strand_id
1 'polypeptide(L)'
;MRAHLIIALLVWLLLVTAAPACAQSASASASVPSQPMSEVTTRYPVTTATVGGRVIHLGEHQGKCAVLRDGDVMVLSIGAPCYFSIDRRHAAQVHRFHGSDVVLVQHAHPTSRPDWDVAVYGPICAFEAQAVRDIGGVLEPGGVAGSWHCDPTAGADQKQFVYSYDAWPRHGARRPARTQEAH
;
A
#
# COMPACT_ATOMS: atom_id res chain seq x y z
N MET A 1 -48.68 67.20 45.45
CA MET A 1 -48.38 67.46 44.03
C MET A 1 -46.89 67.28 43.81
N ARG A 2 -46.51 66.44 42.82
CA ARG A 2 -45.16 66.26 42.22
C ARG A 2 -44.08 65.67 43.15
N ALA A 3 -43.22 64.73 42.76
CA ALA A 3 -43.11 63.88 41.57
C ALA A 3 -42.08 62.77 41.91
N HIS A 4 -42.12 61.72 41.09
CA HIS A 4 -41.46 60.41 41.13
C HIS A 4 -39.92 60.41 41.03
N LEU A 5 -39.30 59.26 41.37
CA LEU A 5 -38.33 58.45 40.57
C LEU A 5 -37.62 57.43 41.52
N ILE A 6 -38.00 56.13 41.58
CA ILE A 6 -37.59 54.97 40.74
C ILE A 6 -36.04 54.81 40.77
N ILE A 7 -35.42 53.73 41.28
CA ILE A 7 -35.19 52.42 40.60
C ILE A 7 -34.79 51.31 41.63
N ALA A 8 -35.57 50.21 41.59
CA ALA A 8 -35.38 48.75 41.84
C ALA A 8 -34.16 48.21 42.65
N LEU A 9 -34.32 47.43 43.75
CA LEU A 9 -34.71 45.99 43.89
C LEU A 9 -33.76 45.03 43.13
N LEU A 10 -33.27 43.85 43.56
CA LEU A 10 -33.51 42.85 44.61
C LEU A 10 -32.39 41.79 44.40
N VAL A 11 -31.60 41.37 45.41
CA VAL A 11 -31.78 40.15 46.23
C VAL A 11 -30.99 38.88 45.77
N TRP A 12 -30.37 38.26 46.79
CA TRP A 12 -29.93 36.85 46.98
C TRP A 12 -28.52 36.44 46.51
N LEU A 13 -27.58 36.09 47.40
CA LEU A 13 -27.45 34.89 48.30
C LEU A 13 -27.27 33.57 47.53
N LEU A 14 -26.03 33.06 47.43
CA LEU A 14 -25.49 31.91 48.20
C LEU A 14 -24.25 31.28 47.55
N LEU A 15 -23.37 30.78 48.44
CA LEU A 15 -22.15 30.01 48.22
C LEU A 15 -22.40 28.71 47.42
N VAL A 16 -21.37 28.18 46.76
CA VAL A 16 -20.94 26.75 46.83
C VAL A 16 -19.54 26.57 46.20
N THR A 17 -18.76 25.73 46.87
CA THR A 17 -17.37 25.28 46.69
C THR A 17 -17.12 24.37 45.46
N ALA A 18 -15.94 24.44 44.83
CA ALA A 18 -15.34 23.28 44.12
C ALA A 18 -13.81 23.44 43.89
N ALA A 19 -13.09 22.32 44.02
CA ALA A 19 -11.64 22.10 44.08
C ALA A 19 -10.86 22.32 42.76
N PRO A 20 -9.50 22.41 42.79
CA PRO A 20 -8.70 22.43 41.56
C PRO A 20 -8.57 21.01 41.01
N ALA A 21 -9.21 20.73 39.87
CA ALA A 21 -8.93 19.54 39.10
C ALA A 21 -7.65 19.76 38.27
N CYS A 22 -6.63 18.93 38.50
CA CYS A 22 -5.45 18.83 37.64
C CYS A 22 -5.91 18.48 36.21
N ALA A 23 -5.74 19.40 35.28
CA ALA A 23 -5.89 19.12 33.85
C ALA A 23 -4.74 18.21 33.40
N GLN A 24 -5.03 16.92 33.21
CA GLN A 24 -4.17 16.00 32.51
C GLN A 24 -4.20 16.35 31.02
N SER A 25 -3.09 16.89 30.50
CA SER A 25 -2.89 17.00 29.06
C SER A 25 -2.72 15.59 28.50
N ALA A 26 -3.81 15.04 27.96
CA ALA A 26 -3.75 13.87 27.11
C ALA A 26 -3.00 14.25 25.82
N SER A 27 -1.77 13.75 25.67
CA SER A 27 -1.08 13.73 24.39
C SER A 27 -1.86 12.79 23.46
N ALA A 28 -2.76 13.36 22.67
CA ALA A 28 -3.34 12.68 21.53
C ALA A 28 -2.22 12.49 20.50
N SER A 29 -1.65 11.28 20.47
CA SER A 29 -0.91 10.81 19.30
C SER A 29 -1.86 10.88 18.12
N ALA A 30 -1.68 11.89 17.26
CA ALA A 30 -2.38 11.98 16.00
C ALA A 30 -2.01 10.74 15.16
N SER A 31 -2.95 9.82 15.05
CA SER A 31 -2.93 8.81 13.99
C SER A 31 -2.93 9.55 12.67
N VAL A 32 -1.82 9.46 11.93
CA VAL A 32 -1.76 9.94 10.56
C VAL A 32 -2.90 9.28 9.80
N PRO A 33 -3.82 10.04 9.17
CA PRO A 33 -4.88 9.43 8.39
C PRO A 33 -4.25 8.76 7.18
N SER A 34 -4.27 7.43 7.16
CA SER A 34 -3.95 6.63 5.98
C SER A 34 -4.93 7.04 4.88
N GLN A 35 -4.46 7.77 3.86
CA GLN A 35 -5.29 8.11 2.71
C GLN A 35 -5.78 6.80 2.06
N PRO A 36 -7.07 6.67 1.76
CA PRO A 36 -7.60 5.48 1.11
C PRO A 36 -6.96 5.32 -0.26
N MET A 37 -6.43 4.13 -0.53
CA MET A 37 -5.91 3.73 -1.84
C MET A 37 -7.05 3.70 -2.87
N SER A 38 -6.81 4.20 -4.08
CA SER A 38 -7.76 4.09 -5.18
C SER A 38 -7.67 2.71 -5.82
N GLU A 39 -8.78 2.17 -6.31
CA GLU A 39 -8.77 0.96 -7.13
C GLU A 39 -8.06 1.24 -8.47
N VAL A 40 -7.22 0.30 -8.93
CA VAL A 40 -6.65 0.36 -10.28
C VAL A 40 -7.61 -0.30 -11.25
N THR A 41 -8.17 0.50 -12.16
CA THR A 41 -8.98 -0.01 -13.28
C THR A 41 -8.16 0.05 -14.56
N THR A 42 -7.93 -1.08 -15.23
CA THR A 42 -7.49 -1.08 -16.63
C THR A 42 -8.35 -2.03 -17.43
N ARG A 43 -8.27 -1.90 -18.77
CA ARG A 43 -9.19 -2.59 -19.67
C ARG A 43 -9.19 -4.10 -19.46
N TYR A 44 -8.08 -4.70 -19.04
CA TYR A 44 -8.02 -5.95 -18.26
C TYR A 44 -6.59 -6.19 -17.78
N PRO A 45 -6.33 -6.16 -16.47
CA PRO A 45 -5.21 -6.94 -16.02
C PRO A 45 -5.46 -7.55 -14.63
N VAL A 46 -4.73 -8.61 -14.30
CA VAL A 46 -4.98 -9.32 -13.05
C VAL A 46 -4.51 -8.44 -11.88
N THR A 47 -5.44 -7.95 -11.07
CA THR A 47 -5.15 -7.06 -9.92
C THR A 47 -5.24 -7.77 -8.58
N THR A 48 -5.52 -9.07 -8.55
CA THR A 48 -5.63 -9.86 -7.32
C THR A 48 -4.72 -11.08 -7.40
N ALA A 49 -4.05 -11.39 -6.28
CA ALA A 49 -3.20 -12.58 -6.15
C ALA A 49 -3.33 -13.20 -4.75
N THR A 50 -3.01 -14.48 -4.62
CA THR A 50 -2.85 -15.13 -3.32
C THR A 50 -1.37 -15.36 -3.04
N VAL A 51 -0.85 -14.75 -1.98
CA VAL A 51 0.57 -14.79 -1.61
C VAL A 51 0.68 -15.09 -0.11
N GLY A 52 1.41 -16.14 0.27
CA GLY A 52 1.50 -16.56 1.67
C GLY A 52 0.15 -17.01 2.24
N GLY A 53 -0.75 -17.52 1.38
CA GLY A 53 -2.11 -17.92 1.75
C GLY A 53 -3.10 -16.77 1.98
N ARG A 54 -2.70 -15.52 1.76
CA ARG A 54 -3.56 -14.34 1.90
C ARG A 54 -3.78 -13.66 0.56
N VAL A 55 -4.98 -13.14 0.36
CA VAL A 55 -5.32 -12.36 -0.84
C VAL A 55 -4.69 -10.98 -0.74
N ILE A 56 -4.12 -10.51 -1.83
CA ILE A 56 -3.62 -9.15 -2.00
C ILE A 56 -4.27 -8.51 -3.21
N HIS A 57 -4.49 -7.19 -3.13
CA HIS A 57 -5.09 -6.40 -4.20
C HIS A 57 -4.13 -5.29 -4.63
N LEU A 58 -4.08 -5.02 -5.94
CA LEU A 58 -3.40 -3.86 -6.47
C LEU A 58 -4.34 -2.65 -6.44
N GLY A 59 -3.77 -1.51 -6.08
CA GLY A 59 -4.41 -0.21 -6.20
C GLY A 59 -3.38 0.87 -6.50
N GLU A 60 -3.83 2.11 -6.36
CA GLU A 60 -3.09 3.31 -6.67
C GLU A 60 -3.01 4.21 -5.42
N HIS A 61 -1.83 4.77 -5.20
CA HIS A 61 -1.57 5.74 -4.15
C HIS A 61 -0.61 6.82 -4.68
N GLN A 62 -1.14 8.03 -4.87
CA GLN A 62 -0.38 9.21 -5.34
C GLN A 62 0.39 8.99 -6.66
N GLY A 63 -0.26 8.35 -7.65
CA GLY A 63 0.29 8.03 -8.96
C GLY A 63 1.20 6.81 -8.97
N LYS A 64 1.38 6.14 -7.83
CA LYS A 64 2.19 4.94 -7.69
C LYS A 64 1.32 3.72 -7.45
N CYS A 65 1.86 2.56 -7.79
CA CYS A 65 1.23 1.31 -7.44
C CYS A 65 1.30 1.04 -5.97
N ALA A 66 0.24 0.42 -5.45
CA ALA A 66 0.17 0.00 -4.07
C ALA A 66 -0.41 -1.40 -3.97
N VAL A 67 0.04 -2.14 -2.97
CA VAL A 67 -0.47 -3.46 -2.62
C VAL A 67 -1.22 -3.33 -1.31
N LEU A 68 -2.50 -3.74 -1.31
CA LEU A 68 -3.34 -3.83 -0.12
C LEU A 68 -3.41 -5.28 0.36
N ARG A 69 -3.16 -5.47 1.65
CA ARG A 69 -3.35 -6.75 2.36
C ARG A 69 -3.86 -6.47 3.76
N ASP A 70 -4.99 -7.07 4.14
CA ASP A 70 -5.54 -6.98 5.51
C ASP A 70 -5.70 -5.53 6.04
N GLY A 71 -5.86 -4.55 5.16
CA GLY A 71 -5.92 -3.12 5.51
C GLY A 71 -4.57 -2.38 5.45
N ASP A 72 -3.45 -3.11 5.40
CA ASP A 72 -2.11 -2.53 5.25
C ASP A 72 -1.84 -2.19 3.78
N VAL A 73 -1.29 -0.99 3.55
CA VAL A 73 -0.94 -0.49 2.21
C VAL A 73 0.58 -0.42 2.07
N MET A 74 1.12 -1.13 1.09
CA MET A 74 2.52 -1.08 0.69
C MET A 74 2.65 -0.37 -0.66
N VAL A 75 3.21 0.83 -0.66
CA VAL A 75 3.45 1.60 -1.89
C VAL A 75 4.71 1.11 -2.59
N LEU A 76 4.58 0.85 -3.88
CA LEU A 76 5.65 0.43 -4.78
C LEU A 76 6.31 1.63 -5.45
N SER A 77 7.49 1.41 -6.02
CA SER A 77 8.26 2.48 -6.67
C SER A 77 7.89 2.67 -8.15
N ILE A 78 7.03 1.82 -8.71
CA ILE A 78 6.55 1.87 -10.10
C ILE A 78 5.25 2.68 -10.26
N GLY A 79 5.02 3.21 -11.46
CA GLY A 79 3.83 4.00 -11.79
C GLY A 79 2.52 3.19 -11.80
N ALA A 80 1.39 3.88 -11.58
CA ALA A 80 0.05 3.35 -11.83
C ALA A 80 -0.45 3.76 -13.24
N PRO A 81 -1.37 3.00 -13.88
CA PRO A 81 -2.00 1.77 -13.38
C PRO A 81 -1.09 0.54 -13.53
N CYS A 82 -1.22 -0.42 -12.63
CA CYS A 82 -0.45 -1.66 -12.65
C CYS A 82 -1.27 -2.94 -12.52
N TYR A 83 -0.54 -4.04 -12.70
CA TYR A 83 -1.08 -5.37 -12.74
C TYR A 83 -0.07 -6.43 -12.33
N PHE A 84 -0.56 -7.61 -11.96
CA PHE A 84 0.30 -8.77 -11.80
C PHE A 84 0.67 -9.34 -13.17
N SER A 85 1.91 -9.78 -13.30
CA SER A 85 2.29 -10.73 -14.35
C SER A 85 1.36 -11.93 -14.31
N ILE A 86 0.96 -12.44 -15.47
CA ILE A 86 -0.03 -13.51 -15.56
C ILE A 86 0.59 -14.85 -15.93
N ASP A 87 -0.03 -15.92 -15.45
CA ASP A 87 0.26 -17.28 -15.89
C ASP A 87 -0.53 -17.64 -17.17
N ARG A 88 -0.38 -18.88 -17.66
CA ARG A 88 -1.10 -19.37 -18.84
C ARG A 88 -2.62 -19.45 -18.67
N ARG A 89 -3.13 -19.32 -17.44
CA ARG A 89 -4.56 -19.32 -17.10
C ARG A 89 -5.10 -17.89 -16.94
N HIS A 90 -4.29 -16.87 -17.23
CA HIS A 90 -4.64 -15.47 -17.01
C HIS A 90 -4.94 -15.16 -15.53
N ALA A 91 -4.29 -15.88 -14.62
CA ALA A 91 -4.27 -15.57 -13.19
C ALA A 91 -2.92 -14.97 -12.81
N ALA A 92 -2.80 -14.35 -11.64
CA ALA A 92 -1.55 -13.80 -11.18
C ALA A 92 -0.52 -14.93 -11.06
N GLN A 93 0.63 -14.75 -11.70
CA GLN A 93 1.73 -15.67 -11.61
C GLN A 93 2.38 -15.55 -10.24
N VAL A 94 2.31 -16.63 -9.46
CA VAL A 94 2.94 -16.74 -8.15
C VAL A 94 4.06 -17.78 -8.23
N HIS A 95 5.27 -17.38 -7.84
CA HIS A 95 6.39 -18.28 -7.73
C HIS A 95 6.77 -18.54 -6.28
N ARG A 96 7.20 -19.77 -6.00
CA ARG A 96 7.72 -20.19 -4.71
C ARG A 96 9.25 -20.22 -4.78
N PHE A 97 9.93 -19.34 -4.04
CA PHE A 97 11.39 -19.28 -3.98
C PHE A 97 11.88 -19.34 -2.55
N HIS A 98 12.75 -20.32 -2.28
CA HIS A 98 13.29 -20.64 -0.96
C HIS A 98 12.30 -20.92 0.17
N GLY A 99 10.99 -20.80 -0.06
CA GLY A 99 9.98 -20.88 0.99
C GLY A 99 9.20 -19.57 1.19
N SER A 100 9.41 -18.59 0.32
CA SER A 100 8.60 -17.39 0.14
C SER A 100 7.79 -17.46 -1.15
N ASP A 101 6.56 -16.96 -1.11
CA ASP A 101 5.76 -16.73 -2.30
C ASP A 101 6.10 -15.35 -2.86
N VAL A 102 6.19 -15.25 -4.18
CA VAL A 102 6.63 -14.05 -4.89
C VAL A 102 5.75 -13.81 -6.10
N VAL A 103 5.32 -12.56 -6.26
CA VAL A 103 4.59 -12.07 -7.44
C VAL A 103 5.37 -10.93 -8.09
N LEU A 104 5.07 -10.66 -9.35
CA LEU A 104 5.64 -9.53 -10.07
C LEU A 104 4.54 -8.54 -10.40
N VAL A 105 4.68 -7.31 -9.93
CA VAL A 105 3.79 -6.19 -10.26
C VAL A 105 4.41 -5.42 -11.42
N GLN A 106 3.60 -5.03 -12.38
CA GLN A 106 4.00 -4.56 -13.70
C GLN A 106 3.22 -3.30 -14.07
N HIS A 107 3.89 -2.38 -14.76
CA HIS A 107 3.32 -1.15 -15.30
C HIS A 107 3.95 -0.86 -16.67
N ALA A 108 3.13 -0.64 -17.68
CA ALA A 108 3.58 -0.20 -19.00
C ALA A 108 2.97 1.17 -19.30
N HIS A 109 3.79 2.12 -19.73
CA HIS A 109 3.30 3.40 -20.24
C HIS A 109 3.87 3.69 -21.63
N PRO A 110 3.05 4.21 -22.56
CA PRO A 110 3.53 4.63 -23.87
C PRO A 110 4.68 5.63 -23.75
N THR A 111 5.66 5.48 -24.64
CA THR A 111 6.76 6.42 -24.79
C THR A 111 6.95 6.74 -26.27
N SER A 112 7.86 7.66 -26.58
CA SER A 112 8.18 8.03 -27.95
C SER A 112 9.69 8.23 -28.09
N ARG A 113 10.22 7.92 -29.27
CA ARG A 113 11.60 8.23 -29.65
C ARG A 113 11.59 8.82 -31.06
N PRO A 114 12.37 9.88 -31.34
CA PRO A 114 12.33 10.56 -32.65
C PRO A 114 12.67 9.66 -33.83
N ASP A 115 13.47 8.62 -33.60
CA ASP A 115 13.96 7.64 -34.56
C ASP A 115 13.09 6.36 -34.66
N TRP A 116 11.96 6.29 -33.94
CA TRP A 116 11.12 5.11 -33.90
C TRP A 116 9.94 5.20 -34.86
N ASP A 117 9.93 4.37 -35.91
CA ASP A 117 8.81 4.26 -36.82
C ASP A 117 7.71 3.34 -36.24
N VAL A 118 6.71 3.96 -35.62
CA VAL A 118 5.56 3.27 -35.02
C VAL A 118 4.76 2.47 -36.06
N ALA A 119 4.71 2.92 -37.33
CA ALA A 119 3.95 2.22 -38.36
C ALA A 119 4.61 0.90 -38.76
N VAL A 120 5.94 0.81 -38.63
CA VAL A 120 6.71 -0.40 -38.95
C VAL A 120 6.86 -1.31 -37.72
N TYR A 121 7.16 -0.76 -36.54
CA TYR A 121 7.56 -1.54 -35.36
C TYR A 121 6.50 -1.61 -34.26
N GLY A 122 5.38 -0.90 -34.41
CA GLY A 122 4.36 -0.77 -33.37
C GLY A 122 4.73 0.24 -32.28
N PRO A 123 3.90 0.38 -31.24
CA PRO A 123 4.17 1.31 -30.14
C PRO A 123 5.39 0.87 -29.33
N ILE A 124 6.12 1.84 -28.80
CA ILE A 124 7.13 1.63 -27.77
C ILE A 124 6.55 2.02 -26.41
N CYS A 125 6.75 1.18 -25.41
CA CYS A 125 6.36 1.45 -24.03
C CYS A 125 7.56 1.26 -23.12
N ALA A 126 7.68 2.15 -22.14
CA ALA A 126 8.56 1.91 -21.02
C ALA A 126 7.80 1.01 -20.04
N PHE A 127 8.42 -0.12 -19.73
CA PHE A 127 7.88 -1.10 -18.82
C PHE A 127 8.67 -1.09 -17.52
N GLU A 128 7.96 -1.02 -16.40
CA GLU A 128 8.48 -1.09 -15.05
C GLU A 128 7.89 -2.32 -14.35
N ALA A 129 8.71 -3.06 -13.62
CA ALA A 129 8.22 -4.13 -12.77
C ALA A 129 8.91 -4.16 -11.41
N GLN A 130 8.20 -4.61 -10.39
CA GLN A 130 8.71 -4.77 -9.04
C GLN A 130 8.17 -6.04 -8.43
N ALA A 131 9.08 -6.92 -7.99
CA ALA A 131 8.72 -8.15 -7.30
C ALA A 131 8.22 -7.83 -5.89
N VAL A 132 7.27 -8.62 -5.40
CA VAL A 132 6.75 -8.56 -4.03
C VAL A 132 6.75 -9.95 -3.46
N ARG A 133 7.46 -10.16 -2.33
CA ARG A 133 7.56 -11.44 -1.65
C ARG A 133 6.91 -11.42 -0.27
N ASP A 134 6.40 -12.57 0.16
CA ASP A 134 6.00 -12.77 1.56
C ASP A 134 7.13 -13.41 2.37
N ILE A 135 7.48 -12.77 3.48
CA ILE A 135 8.45 -13.29 4.45
C ILE A 135 7.80 -13.30 5.84
N GLY A 136 7.31 -14.47 6.24
CA GLY A 136 6.71 -14.66 7.55
C GLY A 136 5.49 -13.76 7.76
N GLY A 137 4.67 -13.58 6.72
CA GLY A 137 3.45 -12.77 6.75
C GLY A 137 3.66 -11.28 6.43
N VAL A 138 4.91 -10.83 6.26
CA VAL A 138 5.23 -9.44 5.89
C VAL A 138 5.53 -9.38 4.40
N LEU A 139 4.90 -8.44 3.70
CA LEU A 139 5.21 -8.13 2.32
C LEU A 139 6.50 -7.32 2.22
N GLU A 140 7.37 -7.71 1.29
CA GLU A 140 8.61 -7.00 1.01
C GLU A 140 8.76 -6.76 -0.51
N PRO A 141 8.92 -5.50 -0.94
CA PRO A 141 9.16 -5.19 -2.34
C PRO A 141 10.65 -5.37 -2.68
N GLY A 142 10.93 -5.92 -3.86
CA GLY A 142 12.27 -5.96 -4.44
C GLY A 142 12.64 -4.65 -5.13
N GLY A 143 13.80 -4.60 -5.77
CA GLY A 143 14.17 -3.50 -6.68
C GLY A 143 13.31 -3.44 -7.94
N VAL A 144 13.28 -2.26 -8.58
CA VAL A 144 12.59 -2.01 -9.85
C VAL A 144 13.40 -2.54 -11.03
N ALA A 145 12.73 -3.23 -11.94
CA ALA A 145 13.24 -3.71 -13.21
C ALA A 145 12.62 -2.91 -14.36
N GLY A 146 13.40 -2.62 -15.40
CA GLY A 146 12.94 -1.91 -16.59
C GLY A 146 13.10 -2.74 -17.87
N SER A 147 12.14 -2.63 -18.79
CA SER A 147 12.24 -3.20 -20.14
C SER A 147 11.41 -2.39 -21.15
N TRP A 148 11.38 -2.85 -22.41
CA TRP A 148 10.65 -2.19 -23.50
C TRP A 148 9.67 -3.18 -24.14
N HIS A 149 8.43 -3.19 -23.66
CA HIS A 149 7.31 -3.89 -24.29
C HIS A 149 5.99 -3.25 -23.85
N CYS A 150 4.97 -3.34 -24.71
CA CYS A 150 3.65 -2.79 -24.44
C CYS A 150 2.62 -3.85 -24.03
N ASP A 151 2.87 -5.12 -24.31
CA ASP A 151 1.90 -6.20 -24.07
C ASP A 151 1.94 -6.65 -22.61
N PRO A 152 0.86 -6.44 -21.83
CA PRO A 152 0.76 -6.90 -20.44
C PRO A 152 0.65 -8.42 -20.31
N THR A 153 0.42 -9.14 -21.42
CA THR A 153 0.24 -10.60 -21.46
C THR A 153 1.48 -11.36 -21.93
N ALA A 154 2.55 -10.66 -22.32
CA ALA A 154 3.76 -11.25 -22.90
C ALA A 154 4.54 -12.22 -21.99
N GLY A 155 4.05 -12.46 -20.77
CA GLY A 155 4.74 -13.23 -19.74
C GLY A 155 5.93 -12.46 -19.17
N ALA A 156 6.32 -12.82 -17.96
CA ALA A 156 7.52 -12.27 -17.33
C ALA A 156 8.67 -13.27 -17.35
N ASP A 157 9.90 -12.79 -17.55
CA ASP A 157 11.08 -13.63 -17.38
C ASP A 157 11.17 -14.04 -15.90
N GLN A 158 11.42 -15.33 -15.65
CA GLN A 158 11.46 -15.88 -14.29
C GLN A 158 12.46 -15.15 -13.37
N LYS A 159 13.56 -14.61 -13.92
CA LYS A 159 14.56 -13.90 -13.13
C LYS A 159 14.03 -12.59 -12.56
N GLN A 160 13.04 -11.97 -13.21
CA GLN A 160 12.41 -10.72 -12.73
C GLN A 160 11.75 -10.88 -11.36
N PHE A 161 11.36 -12.10 -10.99
CA PHE A 161 10.78 -12.39 -9.67
C PHE A 161 11.82 -12.43 -8.54
N VAL A 162 13.10 -12.63 -8.84
CA VAL A 162 14.09 -12.97 -7.80
C VAL A 162 15.38 -12.15 -7.81
N TYR A 163 15.76 -11.58 -8.96
CA TYR A 163 17.08 -10.95 -9.09
C TYR A 163 17.22 -9.67 -8.25
N SER A 164 16.11 -9.02 -7.91
CA SER A 164 16.10 -7.71 -7.30
C SER A 164 16.13 -7.74 -5.76
N TYR A 165 16.44 -8.90 -5.16
CA TYR A 165 16.65 -9.07 -3.73
C TYR A 165 18.13 -9.36 -3.43
N ASP A 166 18.76 -8.54 -2.59
CA ASP A 166 20.16 -8.70 -2.19
C ASP A 166 20.41 -9.97 -1.37
N ALA A 167 19.41 -10.40 -0.60
CA ALA A 167 19.48 -11.59 0.24
C ALA A 167 18.13 -12.31 0.31
N TRP A 168 18.21 -13.65 0.38
CA TRP A 168 17.07 -14.49 0.72
C TRP A 168 17.10 -14.84 2.21
N PRO A 169 15.99 -14.62 2.94
CA PRO A 169 15.92 -15.06 4.33
C PRO A 169 16.20 -16.56 4.39
N ARG A 170 17.12 -16.98 5.27
CA ARG A 170 17.26 -18.40 5.59
C ARG A 170 16.02 -18.80 6.38
N HIS A 171 15.21 -19.71 5.84
CA HIS A 171 14.11 -20.33 6.58
C HIS A 171 14.67 -21.02 7.83
N GLY A 172 14.61 -20.31 8.96
CA GLY A 172 15.24 -20.69 10.23
C GLY A 172 15.50 -19.52 11.17
N ALA A 173 15.63 -18.29 10.67
CA ALA A 173 16.01 -17.13 11.48
C ALA A 173 14.86 -16.45 12.25
N ARG A 174 13.61 -16.91 12.11
CA ARG A 174 12.47 -16.29 12.80
C ARG A 174 11.47 -17.33 13.27
N ARG A 175 11.82 -18.06 14.33
CA ARG A 175 10.81 -18.63 15.21
C ARG A 175 10.39 -17.50 16.16
N PRO A 176 9.12 -17.03 16.14
CA PRO A 176 8.67 -16.12 17.18
C PRO A 176 8.93 -16.76 18.53
N ALA A 177 9.46 -15.99 19.48
CA ALA A 177 9.58 -16.44 20.86
C ALA A 177 8.18 -16.79 21.36
N ARG A 178 7.86 -18.09 21.38
CA ARG A 178 6.68 -18.60 22.06
C ARG A 178 6.96 -18.35 23.54
N THR A 179 6.33 -17.33 24.12
CA THR A 179 6.31 -17.09 25.56
C THR A 179 5.93 -18.41 26.22
N GLN A 180 6.86 -19.02 26.95
CA GLN A 180 6.53 -20.13 27.84
C GLN A 180 5.71 -19.52 28.98
N GLU A 181 4.43 -19.84 29.03
CA GLU A 181 3.69 -19.74 30.29
C GLU A 181 4.38 -20.67 31.29
N ALA A 182 4.92 -20.08 32.35
CA ALA A 182 5.43 -20.81 33.50
C ALA A 182 4.22 -21.30 34.30
N HIS A 183 4.13 -22.62 34.46
CA HIS A 183 3.35 -23.28 35.50
C HIS A 183 4.09 -23.25 36.83
#